data_AF-A0A261XSH9-F1
#
_entry.id   AF-A0A261XSH9-F1
#
_cell.length_a   1.000
_cell.length_b   1.000
_cell.length_c   1.000
_cell.angle_alpha   90.00
_cell.angle_beta   90.00
_cell.angle_gamma   90.00
#
_symmetry.space_group_name_H-M   'P 1'
#
loop_
_entity.id
_entity.type
_entity.pdbx_description
1 polymer ?
#
loop_
_entity_poly.entity_id
_entity_poly.type
_entity_poly.pdbx_seq_one_letter_code
_entity_poly.pdbx_strand_id
1 'polypeptide(L)'
;SNITKNLVFTDIIPSTITGVNIVESDKSFTLGPGQPPFPVTVSANQTVTIPITFSPQSVGTHTATISLTKQRMLKVSPPVISFGGIVVSTGPVSAGLTLTNVGATALTWGNMLKPAAPYT
;
A
#
# COMPACT_ATOMS: atom_id res chain seq x y z
N SER A 1 -33.83 6.40 5.50
CA SER A 1 -33.19 7.26 4.48
C SER A 1 -31.82 6.74 4.16
N ASN A 2 -31.40 6.82 2.90
CA ASN A 2 -30.04 6.44 2.51
C ASN A 2 -29.06 7.49 3.04
N ILE A 3 -27.93 7.04 3.55
CA ILE A 3 -26.88 7.90 4.10
C ILE A 3 -25.57 7.55 3.42
N THR A 4 -24.85 8.56 2.95
CA THR A 4 -23.50 8.37 2.41
C THR A 4 -22.48 8.93 3.40
N LYS A 5 -21.44 8.14 3.68
CA LYS A 5 -20.28 8.57 4.46
C LYS A 5 -19.01 8.38 3.66
N ASN A 6 -17.99 9.16 3.98
CA ASN A 6 -16.72 9.16 3.27
C ASN A 6 -15.69 8.34 4.04
N LEU A 7 -15.16 7.30 3.39
CA LEU A 7 -13.90 6.70 3.79
C LEU A 7 -12.79 7.56 3.20
N VAL A 8 -12.01 8.21 4.06
CA VAL A 8 -10.91 9.09 3.67
C VAL A 8 -9.60 8.36 3.86
N PHE A 9 -8.81 8.26 2.81
CA PHE A 9 -7.52 7.60 2.83
C PHE A 9 -6.43 8.56 2.36
N THR A 10 -5.40 8.73 3.18
CA THR A 10 -4.18 9.47 2.84
C THR A 10 -3.02 8.50 2.89
N ASP A 11 -2.23 8.43 1.81
CA ASP A 11 -1.00 7.65 1.82
C ASP A 11 0.22 8.53 2.07
N ILE A 12 1.21 8.02 2.78
CA ILE A 12 2.49 8.71 3.02
C ILE A 12 3.55 8.30 2.01
N ILE A 13 3.30 7.23 1.24
CA ILE A 13 4.11 6.78 0.12
C ILE A 13 3.21 6.52 -1.10
N PRO A 14 3.74 6.58 -2.33
CA PRO A 14 2.94 6.25 -3.50
C PRO A 14 2.41 4.81 -3.43
N SER A 15 1.11 4.64 -3.62
CA SER A 15 0.46 3.33 -3.70
C SER A 15 -0.68 3.33 -4.72
N THR A 16 -1.15 2.14 -5.07
CA THR A 16 -2.33 2.00 -5.93
C THR A 16 -3.41 1.28 -5.15
N ILE A 17 -4.57 1.92 -4.97
CA ILE A 17 -5.77 1.25 -4.46
C ILE A 17 -6.41 0.53 -5.65
N THR A 18 -6.54 -0.78 -5.55
CA THR A 18 -7.09 -1.62 -6.63
C THR A 18 -8.56 -1.94 -6.43
N GLY A 19 -9.11 -1.69 -5.24
CA GLY A 19 -10.53 -1.82 -4.97
C GLY A 19 -10.89 -1.65 -3.50
N VAL A 20 -12.18 -1.83 -3.23
CA VAL A 20 -12.77 -1.81 -1.89
C VAL A 20 -13.44 -3.14 -1.63
N ASN A 21 -13.16 -3.73 -0.48
CA ASN A 21 -13.83 -4.93 0.00
C ASN A 21 -14.81 -4.55 1.12
N ILE A 22 -16.08 -4.89 0.93
CA ILE A 22 -17.17 -4.66 1.89
C ILE A 22 -17.63 -6.03 2.37
N VAL A 23 -17.39 -6.33 3.65
CA VAL A 23 -17.91 -7.54 4.31
C VAL A 23 -19.08 -7.10 5.17
N GLU A 24 -20.28 -7.49 4.80
CA GLU A 24 -21.52 -6.94 5.35
C GLU A 24 -22.53 -8.02 5.76
N SER A 25 -23.46 -7.64 6.64
CA SER A 25 -24.52 -8.52 7.12
C SER A 25 -25.58 -8.84 6.06
N ASP A 26 -25.94 -7.88 5.21
CA ASP A 26 -27.18 -7.97 4.44
C ASP A 26 -27.29 -7.06 3.19
N LYS A 27 -26.17 -6.72 2.53
CA LYS A 27 -26.16 -5.91 1.28
C LYS A 27 -26.66 -4.47 1.42
N SER A 28 -26.67 -3.95 2.63
CA SER A 28 -27.07 -2.59 2.92
C SER A 28 -25.99 -1.55 2.57
N PHE A 29 -24.76 -1.96 2.24
CA PHE A 29 -23.63 -1.07 2.02
C PHE A 29 -23.06 -1.22 0.61
N THR A 30 -22.98 -0.11 -0.11
CA THR A 30 -22.43 -0.07 -1.47
C THR A 30 -21.47 1.08 -1.64
N LEU A 31 -20.68 1.04 -2.72
CA LEU A 31 -19.90 2.19 -3.14
C LEU A 31 -20.85 3.32 -3.56
N GLY A 32 -20.60 4.51 -3.03
CA GLY A 32 -21.43 5.67 -3.27
C GLY A 32 -21.15 6.36 -4.60
N PRO A 33 -22.03 7.28 -5.02
CA PRO A 33 -21.84 8.07 -6.23
C PRO A 33 -20.59 8.95 -6.13
N GLY A 34 -19.89 9.13 -7.25
CA GLY A 34 -18.67 9.94 -7.30
C GLY A 34 -17.42 9.26 -6.74
N GLN A 35 -17.48 7.94 -6.51
CA GLN A 35 -16.27 7.17 -6.19
C GLN A 35 -15.20 7.30 -7.28
N PRO A 36 -13.90 7.25 -6.91
CA PRO A 36 -12.83 7.21 -7.89
C PRO A 36 -12.90 5.91 -8.72
N PRO A 37 -12.49 5.94 -10.00
CA PRO A 37 -12.30 4.71 -10.76
C PRO A 37 -11.14 3.91 -10.15
N PHE A 38 -11.32 2.59 -10.03
CA PHE A 38 -10.27 1.67 -9.62
C PHE A 38 -9.66 0.97 -10.86
N PRO A 39 -8.33 0.77 -10.90
CA PRO A 39 -7.34 1.15 -9.88
C PRO A 39 -7.07 2.67 -9.85
N VAL A 40 -6.85 3.22 -8.65
CA VAL A 40 -6.47 4.63 -8.43
C VAL A 40 -5.08 4.71 -7.81
N THR A 41 -4.18 5.47 -8.42
CA THR A 41 -2.86 5.77 -7.86
C THR A 41 -2.97 6.95 -6.90
N VAL A 42 -2.46 6.76 -5.69
CA VAL A 42 -2.40 7.76 -4.64
C VAL A 42 -0.94 8.18 -4.49
N SER A 43 -0.62 9.40 -4.87
CA SER A 43 0.71 9.98 -4.66
C SER A 43 1.00 10.16 -3.17
N ALA A 44 2.27 10.32 -2.80
CA ALA A 44 2.63 10.63 -1.41
C ALA A 44 1.90 11.89 -0.92
N ASN A 45 1.31 11.80 0.27
CA ASN A 45 0.47 12.81 0.92
C ASN A 45 -0.82 13.16 0.17
N GLN A 46 -1.17 12.45 -0.91
CA GLN A 46 -2.45 12.61 -1.57
C GLN A 46 -3.54 11.93 -0.75
N THR A 47 -4.69 12.60 -0.68
CA THR A 47 -5.91 12.04 -0.11
C THR A 47 -6.85 11.57 -1.22
N VAL A 48 -7.38 10.37 -1.07
CA VAL A 48 -8.49 9.82 -1.85
C VAL A 48 -9.70 9.65 -0.93
N THR A 49 -10.84 10.12 -1.40
CA THR A 49 -12.12 9.97 -0.70
C THR A 49 -12.98 8.97 -1.44
N ILE A 50 -13.46 7.95 -0.73
CA ILE A 50 -14.34 6.91 -1.26
C ILE A 50 -15.68 7.00 -0.53
N PRO A 51 -16.75 7.41 -1.22
CA PRO A 51 -18.08 7.44 -0.62
C PRO A 51 -18.61 6.01 -0.46
N ILE A 52 -19.26 5.75 0.66
CA ILE A 52 -19.95 4.49 0.99
C ILE A 52 -21.40 4.84 1.31
N THR A 53 -22.33 4.27 0.55
CA THR A 53 -23.76 4.49 0.71
C THR A 53 -24.37 3.35 1.52
N PHE A 54 -25.07 3.71 2.58
CA PHE A 54 -25.92 2.82 3.37
C PHE A 54 -27.37 2.97 2.91
N SER A 55 -27.98 1.87 2.44
CA SER A 55 -29.33 1.80 1.87
C SER A 55 -30.07 0.53 2.36
N PRO A 56 -30.41 0.43 3.66
CA PRO A 56 -31.03 -0.76 4.24
C PRO A 56 -32.42 -1.02 3.67
N GLN A 57 -32.77 -2.30 3.50
CA GLN A 57 -34.09 -2.73 2.99
C GLN A 57 -35.07 -3.12 4.11
N SER A 58 -34.59 -3.22 5.35
CA SER A 58 -35.41 -3.58 6.51
C SER A 58 -35.02 -2.75 7.72
N VAL A 59 -35.86 -2.77 8.75
CA VAL A 59 -35.56 -2.16 10.04
C VAL A 59 -34.69 -3.10 10.87
N GLY A 60 -33.64 -2.57 11.49
CA GLY A 60 -32.76 -3.37 12.34
C GLY A 60 -31.34 -2.83 12.39
N THR A 61 -30.45 -3.63 12.98
CA THR A 61 -29.01 -3.34 13.02
C THR A 61 -28.34 -3.96 11.81
N HIS A 62 -27.60 -3.14 11.07
CA HIS A 62 -26.84 -3.54 9.89
C HIS A 62 -25.37 -3.21 10.15
N THR A 63 -24.48 -4.15 9.84
CA THR A 63 -23.05 -3.98 10.08
C THR A 63 -22.25 -4.29 8.82
N ALA A 64 -21.17 -3.54 8.64
CA ALA A 64 -20.19 -3.81 7.60
C ALA A 64 -18.78 -3.46 8.08
N THR A 65 -17.82 -4.25 7.64
CA THR A 65 -16.39 -3.91 7.70
C THR A 65 -15.93 -3.54 6.30
N ILE A 66 -15.33 -2.35 6.18
CA ILE A 66 -14.89 -1.79 4.90
C ILE A 66 -13.36 -1.77 4.91
N SER A 67 -12.75 -2.32 3.87
CA SER A 67 -11.30 -2.39 3.73
C SER A 67 -10.86 -2.03 2.31
N LEU A 68 -9.63 -1.53 2.18
CA LEU A 68 -9.04 -1.18 0.88
C LEU A 68 -8.06 -2.27 0.44
N THR A 69 -8.18 -2.70 -0.81
CA THR A 69 -7.15 -3.51 -1.46
C THR A 69 -6.11 -2.58 -2.05
N LYS A 70 -4.85 -2.73 -1.64
CA LYS A 70 -3.74 -1.88 -2.08
C LYS A 70 -2.61 -2.71 -2.66
N GLN A 71 -2.03 -2.20 -3.73
CA GLN A 71 -0.80 -2.69 -4.32
C GLN A 71 0.33 -1.71 -3.96
N ARG A 72 1.39 -2.24 -3.35
CA ARG A 72 2.63 -1.47 -3.13
C ARG A 72 3.41 -1.41 -4.44
N MET A 73 4.25 -0.39 -4.60
CA MET A 73 5.09 -0.25 -5.80
C MET A 73 6.41 -1.02 -5.69
N LEU A 74 6.88 -1.31 -4.48
CA LEU A 74 8.15 -2.01 -4.23
C LEU A 74 8.02 -2.99 -3.06
N LYS A 75 8.63 -4.18 -3.20
CA LYS A 75 8.81 -5.16 -2.13
C LYS A 75 10.29 -5.38 -1.88
N VAL A 76 10.70 -5.49 -0.62
CA VAL A 76 12.09 -5.77 -0.20
C VAL A 76 12.17 -7.08 0.60
N SER A 77 13.20 -7.88 0.36
CA SER A 77 13.46 -9.10 1.12
C SER A 77 14.96 -9.46 1.17
N PRO A 78 15.52 -9.80 2.35
CA PRO A 78 14.92 -9.64 3.69
C PRO A 78 14.65 -8.16 4.03
N PRO A 79 13.77 -7.82 4.99
CA PRO A 79 13.50 -6.41 5.32
C PRO A 79 14.66 -5.72 6.06
N VAL A 80 15.59 -6.51 6.62
CA VAL A 80 16.76 -6.05 7.36
C VAL A 80 17.97 -6.85 6.91
N ILE A 81 19.09 -6.15 6.71
CA ILE A 81 20.43 -6.76 6.62
C ILE A 81 21.12 -6.54 7.95
N SER A 82 21.60 -7.62 8.54
CA SER A 82 22.48 -7.57 9.70
C SER A 82 23.74 -8.35 9.38
N PHE A 83 24.89 -7.75 9.70
CA PHE A 83 26.19 -8.39 9.58
C PHE A 83 26.64 -9.05 10.90
N GLY A 84 25.91 -8.86 12.00
CA GLY A 84 26.34 -9.33 13.32
C GLY A 84 27.71 -8.76 13.71
N GLY A 85 28.53 -9.57 14.39
CA GLY A 85 29.93 -9.26 14.65
C GLY A 85 30.83 -9.70 13.49
N ILE A 86 31.56 -8.77 12.89
CA ILE A 86 32.50 -9.05 11.79
C ILE A 86 33.93 -9.03 12.32
N VAL A 87 34.68 -10.10 12.06
CA VAL A 87 36.12 -10.16 12.35
C VAL A 87 36.88 -9.56 11.17
N VAL A 88 37.63 -8.49 11.41
CA VAL A 88 38.51 -7.85 10.42
C VAL A 88 39.78 -8.68 10.22
N SER A 89 39.70 -9.72 9.38
CA SER A 89 40.87 -10.46 8.86
C SER A 89 40.54 -11.42 7.71
N THR A 90 39.26 -11.70 7.42
CA THR A 90 38.85 -12.77 6.48
C THR A 90 38.40 -12.28 5.10
N GLY A 91 38.72 -11.03 4.74
CA GLY A 91 38.26 -10.41 3.49
C GLY A 91 36.85 -9.82 3.57
N PRO A 92 36.32 -9.29 2.45
CA PRO A 92 35.05 -8.57 2.43
C PRO A 92 33.86 -9.48 2.72
N VAL A 93 32.97 -9.02 3.60
CA VAL A 93 31.67 -9.67 3.88
C VAL A 93 30.59 -8.98 3.06
N SER A 94 29.80 -9.78 2.33
CA SER A 94 28.70 -9.28 1.50
C SER A 94 27.36 -9.73 2.05
N ALA A 95 26.35 -8.86 1.94
CA ALA A 95 24.96 -9.21 2.18
C ALA A 95 24.09 -8.57 1.10
N GLY A 96 23.02 -9.26 0.71
CA GLY A 96 22.18 -8.86 -0.42
C GLY A 96 20.73 -8.63 -0.01
N LEU A 97 20.10 -7.67 -0.68
CA LEU A 97 18.66 -7.45 -0.65
C LEU A 97 18.09 -7.71 -2.04
N THR A 98 16.92 -8.34 -2.09
CA THR A 98 16.11 -8.41 -3.31
C THR A 98 15.07 -7.31 -3.26
N LEU A 99 15.09 -6.45 -4.27
CA LEU A 99 14.11 -5.41 -4.50
C LEU A 99 13.25 -5.84 -5.70
N THR A 100 11.99 -6.18 -5.44
CA THR A 100 11.04 -6.59 -6.48
C THR A 100 10.13 -5.43 -6.80
N ASN A 101 10.19 -4.95 -8.04
CA ASN A 101 9.15 -4.07 -8.56
C ASN A 101 7.85 -4.86 -8.61
N VAL A 102 6.89 -4.46 -7.79
CA VAL A 102 5.54 -5.03 -7.78
C VAL A 102 4.53 -4.03 -8.33
N GLY A 103 4.97 -2.84 -8.76
CA GLY A 103 4.16 -1.84 -9.44
C GLY A 103 4.12 -2.03 -10.97
N ALA A 104 3.24 -1.29 -11.62
CA ALA A 104 3.08 -1.31 -13.09
C ALA A 104 4.11 -0.44 -13.83
N THR A 105 4.76 0.51 -13.14
CA THR A 105 5.78 1.38 -13.71
C THR A 105 7.16 0.77 -13.53
N ALA A 106 8.00 0.77 -14.57
CA ALA A 106 9.39 0.34 -14.46
C ALA A 106 10.17 1.22 -13.45
N LEU A 107 10.99 0.58 -12.62
CA LEU A 107 11.88 1.31 -11.71
C LEU A 107 13.05 1.89 -12.49
N THR A 108 13.30 3.18 -12.31
CA THR A 108 14.54 3.82 -12.76
C THR A 108 15.50 3.88 -11.57
N TRP A 109 16.69 3.29 -11.74
CA TRP A 109 17.76 3.39 -10.75
C TRP A 109 18.56 4.66 -11.06
N GLY A 110 18.48 5.66 -10.19
CA GLY A 110 19.20 6.92 -10.36
C GLY A 110 20.68 6.75 -10.04
N ASN A 111 21.06 6.99 -8.78
CA ASN A 111 22.45 6.99 -8.35
C ASN A 111 22.71 5.83 -7.39
N MET A 112 23.22 4.70 -7.90
CA MET A 112 23.84 3.68 -7.05
C MET A 112 25.28 4.12 -6.75
N LEU A 113 25.51 4.64 -5.54
CA LEU A 113 26.85 5.01 -5.09
C LEU A 113 27.64 3.76 -4.70
N LYS A 114 28.72 3.47 -5.42
CA LYS A 114 29.74 2.53 -4.96
C LYS A 114 30.48 3.18 -3.78
N PRO A 115 30.72 2.49 -2.64
CA PRO A 115 31.52 3.06 -1.58
C PRO A 115 32.93 3.40 -2.08
N ALA A 116 33.49 4.53 -1.63
CA ALA A 116 34.84 4.95 -1.98
C ALA A 116 35.88 4.02 -1.31
N ALA A 117 36.86 3.57 -2.09
CA ALA A 117 38.03 2.83 -1.61
C ALA A 117 38.98 3.77 -0.79
N PRO A 118 39.84 3.28 0.12
CA PRO A 118 40.35 1.91 0.23
C PRO A 118 39.78 1.10 1.40
N TYR A 119 39.58 -0.19 1.16
CA TYR A 119 39.37 -1.18 2.21
C TYR A 119 40.76 -1.70 2.61
N THR A 120 41.34 -1.13 3.67
CA THR A 120 42.57 -1.62 4.31
C THR A 120 42.23 -2.63 5.39
#